data_AF-A0A6I9Z300-F1
#
_entry.id   AF-A0A6I9Z300-F1
#
_cell.length_a   1.000
_cell.length_b   1.000
_cell.length_c   1.000
_cell.angle_alpha   90.00
_cell.angle_beta   90.00
_cell.angle_gamma   90.00
#
_symmetry.space_group_name_H-M   'P 1'
#
loop_
_entity.id
_entity.type
_entity.pdbx_description
1 polymer ?
#
loop_
_entity_poly.entity_id
_entity_poly.type
_entity_poly.pdbx_seq_one_letter_code
_entity_poly.pdbx_strand_id
1 'polypeptide(L)'
;MCPVDIHGIFQLDERRRDAVIALGIFLIESDLQHKDSLIPYLLRLLRGLPKVQWIEESNSRKGRGTLPVAENFSFCLVTLLSDVAYRDASLREQVLEPILQVMQVLLGMCQSPQIQDKGMFLM
;
A
#
# COMPACT_ATOMS: atom_id res chain seq x y z
N MET A 1 -14.43 -6.59 6.84
CA MET A 1 -14.61 -5.41 7.72
C MET A 1 -13.56 -4.40 7.30
N CYS A 2 -13.96 -3.34 6.60
CA CYS A 2 -13.04 -2.38 5.98
C CYS A 2 -11.98 -1.85 6.96
N PRO A 3 -10.77 -1.51 6.50
CA PRO A 3 -9.73 -0.95 7.35
C PRO A 3 -10.25 0.31 8.03
N VAL A 4 -10.19 0.29 9.36
CA VAL A 4 -10.63 1.39 10.22
C VAL A 4 -9.57 2.49 10.15
N ASP A 5 -9.95 3.67 9.69
CA ASP A 5 -9.13 4.88 9.74
C ASP A 5 -9.23 5.46 11.16
N ILE A 6 -8.19 5.22 11.96
CA ILE A 6 -8.02 5.89 13.25
C ILE A 6 -6.87 6.88 13.03
N HIS A 7 -7.19 8.16 12.87
CA HIS A 7 -6.24 9.28 12.76
C HIS A 7 -5.24 9.22 11.57
N GLY A 8 -5.63 8.65 10.42
CA GLY A 8 -4.77 8.58 9.24
C GLY A 8 -3.71 7.48 9.30
N ILE A 9 -3.82 6.57 10.28
CA ILE A 9 -3.01 5.35 10.39
C ILE A 9 -3.88 4.17 9.98
N PHE A 10 -3.65 3.65 8.78
CA PHE A 10 -4.30 2.42 8.35
C PHE A 10 -3.69 1.24 9.13
N GLN A 11 -4.55 0.45 9.77
CA GLN A 11 -4.17 -0.86 10.31
C GLN A 11 -4.59 -1.93 9.32
N LEU A 12 -3.60 -2.56 8.69
CA LEU A 12 -3.80 -3.61 7.70
C LEU A 12 -3.42 -4.97 8.31
N ASP A 13 -4.42 -5.66 8.86
CA ASP A 13 -4.38 -7.10 9.14
C ASP A 13 -4.51 -7.93 7.85
N GLU A 14 -4.29 -9.24 7.93
CA GLU A 14 -4.34 -10.14 6.76
C GLU A 14 -5.68 -10.06 6.01
N ARG A 15 -6.79 -10.14 6.74
CA ARG A 15 -8.14 -10.11 6.15
C ARG A 15 -8.43 -8.78 5.44
N ARG A 16 -7.98 -7.66 5.99
CA ARG A 16 -8.14 -6.33 5.38
C ARG A 16 -7.32 -6.20 4.12
N ARG A 17 -6.09 -6.74 4.09
CA ARG A 17 -5.25 -6.76 2.89
C ARG A 17 -5.93 -7.57 1.78
N ASP A 18 -6.35 -8.79 2.06
CA ASP A 18 -7.01 -9.65 1.08
C ASP A 18 -8.29 -9.02 0.54
N ALA A 19 -9.09 -8.38 1.42
CA ALA A 19 -10.30 -7.68 1.01
C ALA A 19 -9.99 -6.50 0.05
N VAL A 20 -8.91 -5.74 0.29
CA VAL A 20 -8.51 -4.66 -0.62
C VAL A 20 -8.06 -5.20 -1.97
N ILE A 21 -7.25 -6.27 -1.97
CA ILE A 21 -6.79 -6.89 -3.22
C ILE A 21 -7.96 -7.47 -4.02
N ALA A 22 -8.87 -8.20 -3.36
CA ALA A 22 -10.07 -8.73 -3.98
C ALA A 22 -10.95 -7.62 -4.60
N LEU A 23 -11.05 -6.48 -3.91
CA LEU A 23 -11.79 -5.31 -4.39
C LEU A 23 -11.15 -4.68 -5.63
N GLY A 24 -9.82 -4.60 -5.67
CA GLY A 24 -9.11 -4.11 -6.85
C GLY A 24 -9.19 -5.07 -8.04
N ILE A 25 -9.12 -6.39 -7.80
CA ILE A 25 -9.35 -7.41 -8.84
C ILE A 25 -10.77 -7.26 -9.39
N PHE A 26 -11.78 -7.15 -8.51
CA PHE A 26 -13.16 -6.92 -8.94
C PHE A 26 -13.29 -5.65 -9.80
N LEU A 27 -12.67 -4.54 -9.39
CA LEU A 27 -12.69 -3.29 -10.16
C LEU A 27 -12.16 -3.49 -11.58
N ILE A 28 -11.05 -4.22 -11.75
CA ILE A 28 -10.44 -4.46 -13.05
C ILE A 28 -11.27 -5.44 -13.88
N GLU A 29 -11.67 -6.58 -13.30
CA GLU A 29 -12.40 -7.64 -14.01
C GLU A 29 -13.84 -7.25 -14.36
N SER A 30 -14.44 -6.32 -13.61
CA SER A 30 -15.76 -5.75 -13.92
C SER A 30 -15.74 -4.65 -14.98
N ASP A 31 -14.59 -4.40 -15.63
CA ASP A 31 -14.39 -3.29 -16.56
C ASP A 31 -14.62 -1.91 -15.92
N LEU A 32 -14.01 -1.72 -14.74
CA LEU A 32 -14.03 -0.48 -13.97
C LEU A 32 -15.43 -0.07 -13.46
N GLN A 33 -16.29 -1.04 -13.14
CA GLN A 33 -17.54 -0.73 -12.44
C GLN A 33 -17.28 -0.13 -11.06
N HIS A 34 -18.15 0.81 -10.65
CA HIS A 34 -18.04 1.52 -9.38
C HIS A 34 -16.72 2.30 -9.19
N LYS A 35 -16.01 2.63 -10.29
CA LYS A 35 -14.72 3.35 -10.25
C LYS A 35 -14.76 4.65 -9.44
N ASP A 36 -15.89 5.37 -9.47
CA ASP A 36 -16.07 6.63 -8.73
C ASP A 36 -15.99 6.46 -7.21
N SER A 37 -16.23 5.25 -6.69
CA SER A 37 -16.10 4.94 -5.25
C SER A 37 -14.80 4.21 -4.94
N LEU A 38 -14.42 3.26 -5.79
CA LEU A 38 -13.29 2.36 -5.52
C LEU A 38 -11.94 3.02 -5.75
N ILE A 39 -11.78 3.83 -6.81
CA ILE A 39 -10.50 4.50 -7.10
C ILE A 39 -10.12 5.48 -5.98
N PRO A 40 -11.01 6.38 -5.52
CA PRO A 40 -10.66 7.27 -4.41
C PRO A 40 -10.27 6.53 -3.13
N TYR A 41 -10.88 5.38 -2.87
CA TYR A 41 -10.54 4.52 -1.73
C TYR A 41 -9.14 3.91 -1.88
N LEU A 42 -8.84 3.29 -3.03
CA LEU A 42 -7.53 2.68 -3.29
C LEU A 42 -6.40 3.73 -3.29
N LEU A 43 -6.64 4.91 -3.87
CA LEU A 43 -5.67 6.02 -3.83
C LEU A 43 -5.43 6.57 -2.42
N ARG A 44 -6.45 6.54 -1.55
CA ARG A 44 -6.29 6.92 -0.14
C ARG A 44 -5.40 5.92 0.60
N LEU A 45 -5.59 4.62 0.35
CA LEU A 45 -4.72 3.58 0.90
C LEU A 45 -3.28 3.73 0.40
N LEU A 46 -3.09 3.98 -0.90
CA LEU A 46 -1.77 4.22 -1.49
C LEU A 46 -1.03 5.36 -0.77
N ARG A 47 -1.69 6.51 -0.58
CA ARG A 47 -1.13 7.67 0.14
C ARG A 47 -0.85 7.38 1.62
N GLY A 48 -1.56 6.41 2.20
CA GLY A 48 -1.36 5.96 3.57
C GLY A 48 -0.18 5.00 3.76
N LEU A 49 0.35 4.40 2.69
CA LEU A 49 1.41 3.38 2.79
C LEU A 49 2.65 3.84 3.58
N PRO A 50 3.16 5.08 3.47
CA PRO A 50 4.34 5.48 4.25
C PRO A 50 4.12 5.52 5.79
N LYS A 51 2.86 5.53 6.25
CA LYS A 51 2.49 5.67 7.67
C LYS A 51 1.69 4.48 8.21
N VAL A 52 1.45 3.47 7.38
CA VAL A 52 0.61 2.33 7.71
C VAL A 52 1.26 1.48 8.81
N GLN A 53 0.44 0.98 9.74
CA GLN A 53 0.86 -0.01 10.71
C GLN A 53 0.57 -1.40 10.16
N TRP A 54 1.64 -2.13 9.84
CA TRP A 54 1.57 -3.51 9.38
C TRP A 54 1.38 -4.44 10.58
N ILE A 55 0.21 -5.07 10.67
CA ILE A 55 -0.04 -6.11 11.65
C ILE A 55 0.34 -7.43 10.97
N GLU A 56 1.51 -7.93 11.31
CA GLU A 56 1.93 -9.29 10.95
C GLU A 56 1.39 -10.24 12.01
N GLU A 57 0.50 -11.16 11.65
CA GLU A 57 0.24 -12.32 12.50
C GLU A 57 1.53 -13.14 12.53
N SER A 58 2.03 -13.43 13.72
CA SER A 58 3.27 -14.18 13.98
C SER A 58 3.07 -15.64 13.58
N ASN A 59 2.91 -15.93 12.30
CA ASN A 59 2.93 -17.29 11.82
C ASN A 59 4.38 -17.68 11.61
N SER A 60 4.89 -18.35 12.64
CA SER A 60 6.14 -19.08 12.72
C SER A 60 6.41 -19.89 11.45
N ARG A 61 7.02 -19.28 10.43
CA ARG A 61 7.76 -19.85 9.28
C ARG A 61 7.87 -18.82 8.14
N LYS A 62 8.60 -17.72 8.34
CA LYS A 62 9.13 -16.96 7.19
C LYS A 62 10.28 -17.77 6.60
N GLY A 63 9.97 -18.64 5.65
CA GLY A 63 10.98 -19.36 4.87
C GLY A 63 11.87 -18.37 4.11
N ARG A 64 13.15 -18.73 3.91
CA ARG A 64 14.06 -17.95 3.04
C ARG A 64 13.37 -17.77 1.67
N GLY A 65 13.13 -16.52 1.27
CA GLY A 65 12.53 -16.18 -0.03
C GLY A 65 11.10 -15.62 0.01
N THR A 66 10.50 -15.39 1.20
CA THR A 66 9.21 -14.67 1.29
C THR A 66 9.45 -13.17 1.45
N LEU A 67 8.87 -12.36 0.55
CA LEU A 67 8.95 -10.90 0.64
C LEU A 67 8.18 -10.38 1.87
N PRO A 68 8.58 -9.25 2.46
CA PRO A 68 7.83 -8.60 3.52
C PRO A 68 6.36 -8.36 3.12
N VAL A 69 5.44 -8.46 4.08
CA VAL A 69 4.01 -8.22 3.85
C VAL A 69 3.76 -6.84 3.25
N ALA A 70 4.50 -5.84 3.73
CA ALA A 70 4.46 -4.49 3.23
C ALA A 70 4.78 -4.39 1.74
N GLU A 71 5.82 -5.10 1.30
CA GLU A 71 6.26 -5.12 -0.09
C GLU A 71 5.24 -5.80 -0.99
N ASN A 72 4.79 -7.00 -0.61
CA ASN A 72 3.77 -7.74 -1.38
C ASN A 72 2.48 -6.92 -1.56
N PHE A 73 1.96 -6.34 -0.49
CA PHE A 73 0.73 -5.57 -0.57
C PHE A 73 0.91 -4.29 -1.40
N SER A 74 2.00 -3.56 -1.18
CA SER A 74 2.28 -2.31 -1.91
C SER A 74 2.46 -2.59 -3.40
N PHE A 75 3.17 -3.66 -3.75
CA PHE A 75 3.32 -4.10 -5.14
C PHE A 75 1.95 -4.39 -5.77
N CYS A 76 1.14 -5.25 -5.16
CA CYS A 76 -0.19 -5.57 -5.69
C CYS A 76 -1.07 -4.33 -5.84
N LEU A 77 -1.11 -3.44 -4.84
CA LEU A 77 -1.91 -2.22 -4.90
C LEU A 77 -1.47 -1.29 -6.05
N VAL A 78 -0.16 -1.09 -6.22
CA VAL A 78 0.38 -0.26 -7.32
C VAL A 78 0.11 -0.90 -8.67
N THR A 79 0.25 -2.22 -8.81
CA THR A 79 -0.09 -2.96 -10.04
C THR A 79 -1.57 -2.77 -10.41
N LEU A 80 -2.48 -2.96 -9.46
CA LEU A 80 -3.92 -2.79 -9.68
C LEU A 80 -4.25 -1.36 -10.15
N LEU A 81 -3.67 -0.36 -9.49
CA LEU A 81 -3.86 1.04 -9.89
C LEU A 81 -3.28 1.32 -11.28
N SER A 82 -2.11 0.76 -11.60
CA SER A 82 -1.47 0.92 -12.90
C SER A 82 -2.33 0.32 -14.03
N ASP A 83 -2.97 -0.82 -13.78
CA ASP A 83 -3.93 -1.42 -14.72
C ASP A 83 -5.16 -0.54 -14.94
N VAL A 84 -5.67 0.12 -13.88
CA VAL A 84 -6.76 1.11 -14.01
C VAL A 84 -6.34 2.27 -14.92
N ALA A 85 -5.12 2.81 -14.72
CA ALA A 85 -4.57 3.89 -15.54
C ALA A 85 -4.28 3.48 -16.99
N TYR A 86 -4.05 2.20 -17.23
CA TYR A 86 -3.90 1.62 -18.55
C TYR A 86 -5.26 1.49 -19.26
N ARG A 87 -6.28 0.97 -18.56
CA ARG A 87 -7.62 0.73 -19.12
C ARG A 87 -8.42 2.00 -19.37
N ASP A 88 -8.25 3.04 -18.55
CA ASP A 88 -8.94 4.33 -18.71
C ASP A 88 -7.94 5.49 -18.70
N ALA A 89 -7.73 6.07 -19.89
CA ALA A 89 -6.78 7.18 -20.07
C ALA A 89 -7.17 8.44 -19.27
N SER A 90 -8.47 8.64 -18.97
CA SER A 90 -8.92 9.79 -18.19
C SER A 90 -8.48 9.71 -16.72
N LEU A 91 -8.22 8.50 -16.22
CA LEU A 91 -7.79 8.24 -14.85
C LEU A 91 -6.27 8.20 -14.70
N ARG A 92 -5.53 8.26 -15.80
CA ARG A 92 -4.07 8.05 -15.80
C ARG A 92 -3.33 9.04 -14.91
N GLU A 93 -3.59 10.33 -15.08
CA GLU A 93 -2.94 11.37 -14.26
C GLU A 93 -3.37 11.24 -12.79
N GLN A 94 -4.66 11.01 -12.56
CA GLN A 94 -5.21 10.83 -11.21
C GLN A 94 -4.57 9.65 -10.45
N VAL A 95 -4.08 8.64 -11.16
CA VAL A 95 -3.43 7.47 -10.58
C VAL A 95 -1.91 7.61 -10.49
N LEU A 96 -1.25 7.99 -11.59
CA LEU A 96 0.21 8.01 -11.66
C LEU A 96 0.81 9.11 -10.76
N GLU A 97 0.15 10.25 -10.66
CA GLU A 97 0.61 11.36 -9.83
C GLU A 97 0.71 10.96 -8.34
N PRO A 98 -0.32 10.37 -7.70
CA PRO A 98 -0.19 9.82 -6.35
C PRO A 98 0.87 8.73 -6.19
N ILE A 99 1.06 7.85 -7.19
CA ILE A 99 2.11 6.81 -7.14
C ILE A 99 3.48 7.47 -7.06
N LEU A 100 3.75 8.45 -7.92
CA LEU A 100 5.01 9.20 -7.92
C LEU A 100 5.23 9.97 -6.62
N GLN A 101 4.18 10.62 -6.09
CA GLN A 101 4.25 11.33 -4.81
C GLN A 101 4.63 10.38 -3.66
N VAL A 102 4.02 9.20 -3.60
CA VAL A 102 4.37 8.19 -2.57
C VAL A 102 5.79 7.68 -2.76
N MET A 103 6.23 7.40 -3.99
CA MET A 103 7.62 7.00 -4.26
C MET A 103 8.62 8.07 -3.82
N GLN A 104 8.34 9.35 -4.05
CA GLN A 104 9.19 10.46 -3.59
C GLN A 104 9.28 10.53 -2.06
N VAL A 105 8.15 10.33 -1.36
CA VAL A 105 8.14 10.26 0.11
C VAL A 105 9.01 9.10 0.60
N LEU A 106 8.83 7.91 0.03
CA LEU A 106 9.62 6.72 0.38
C LEU A 106 11.12 6.91 0.08
N LEU A 107 11.46 7.53 -1.06
CA LEU A 107 12.83 7.89 -1.40
C LEU A 107 13.43 8.84 -0.36
N GLY A 108 12.69 9.87 0.04
CA GLY A 108 13.11 10.79 1.10
C GLY A 108 13.34 10.09 2.43
N MET A 109 12.53 9.09 2.78
CA MET A 109 12.74 8.25 3.97
C MET A 109 14.02 7.44 3.89
N CYS A 110 14.36 6.87 2.73
CA CYS A 110 15.61 6.13 2.51
C CYS A 110 16.85 7.03 2.53
N GLN A 111 16.73 8.27 2.06
CA GLN A 111 17.81 9.26 2.05
C GLN A 111 18.00 9.95 3.40
N SER A 112 16.97 9.94 4.25
CA SER A 112 17.05 10.48 5.60
C SER A 112 17.93 9.56 6.46
N PRO A 113 19.07 10.02 6.99
CA PRO A 113 19.85 9.23 7.92
C PRO A 113 19.05 9.10 9.21
N GLN A 114 18.27 8.03 9.37
CA GLN A 114 17.65 7.76 10.65
C GLN A 114 18.77 7.41 11.64
N ILE A 115 18.95 8.31 12.59
CA ILE A 115 19.76 8.19 13.80
C ILE A 115 19.26 6.97 14.58
N GLN A 116 19.79 5.79 14.26
CA GLN A 116 19.77 4.61 15.12
C GLN A 116 21.19 4.05 15.21
N ASP A 117 22.05 4.83 15.87
CA ASP A 117 23.21 4.31 16.59
C ASP A 117 23.33 5.04 17.96
N LYS A 118 22.18 5.18 18.64
CA LYS A 118 22.14 5.54 20.07
C LYS A 118 21.71 4.31 20.86
N GLY A 119 22.70 3.48 21.17
CA GLY A 119 22.63 2.60 22.33
C GLY A 119 23.18 1.21 22.10
N MET A 120 24.49 1.05 21.85
CA MET A 120 25.28 -0.06 22.42
C MET A 120 26.79 0.12 22.19
N PHE A 121 27.43 1.07 22.88
CA PHE A 121 28.85 0.96 23.29
C PHE A 121 29.09 1.92 24.46
N LEU A 122 28.44 1.60 25.59
CA LEU A 122 28.86 2.03 26.92
C LEU A 122 28.71 0.81 27.83
N MET A 123 29.68 -0.10 27.74
CA MET A 123 30.28 -0.81 28.86
C MET A 123 31.58 -1.45 28.40
#